data_AF-A0A9D7F7D5-F1
#
_entry.id   AF-A0A9D7F7D5-F1
#
_cell.length_a   1.000
_cell.length_b   1.000
_cell.length_c   1.000
_cell.angle_alpha   90.00
_cell.angle_beta   90.00
_cell.angle_gamma   90.00
#
_symmetry.space_group_name_H-M   'P 1'
#
loop_
_entity.id
_entity.type
_entity.pdbx_description
1 polymer ?
#
loop_
_entity_poly.entity_id
_entity_poly.type
_entity_poly.pdbx_seq_one_letter_code
_entity_poly.pdbx_strand_id
1 'polypeptide(L)'
;MKPNPMKLVMQIQMEAQKGAIRIINPIHLVVNILSMCVFPFVARPMMQAMLQVSDADYALFIRDRKEVIVDFVKNALHPAPSTLH
;
A
#
# COMPACT_ATOMS: atom_id res chain seq x y z
N MET A 1 23.05 7.35 -3.29
CA MET A 1 21.99 7.71 -4.27
C MET A 1 20.68 7.85 -3.49
N LYS A 2 20.04 9.03 -3.45
CA LYS A 2 18.74 9.17 -2.77
C LYS A 2 17.64 8.63 -3.70
N PRO A 3 16.66 7.85 -3.20
CA PRO A 3 15.52 7.42 -4.01
C PRO A 3 14.80 8.67 -4.58
N ASN A 4 14.53 8.68 -5.88
CA ASN A 4 13.74 9.75 -6.49
C ASN A 4 12.27 9.31 -6.56
N PRO A 5 11.38 9.83 -5.69
CA PRO A 5 9.97 9.44 -5.69
C PRO A 5 9.25 9.75 -7.00
N MET A 6 9.73 10.73 -7.78
CA MET A 6 9.17 11.06 -9.10
C MET A 6 9.34 9.92 -10.12
N LYS A 7 10.39 9.10 -10.00
CA LYS A 7 10.56 7.94 -10.89
C LYS A 7 9.43 6.92 -10.70
N LEU A 8 9.04 6.66 -9.46
CA LEU A 8 7.94 5.76 -9.15
C LEU A 8 6.61 6.32 -9.65
N VAL A 9 6.36 7.60 -9.41
CA VAL A 9 5.17 8.32 -9.89
C VAL A 9 5.03 8.19 -11.41
N MET A 10 6.12 8.45 -12.14
CA MET A 10 6.14 8.36 -13.59
C MET A 10 5.94 6.93 -14.09
N GLN A 11 6.55 5.94 -13.43
CA GLN A 11 6.36 4.53 -13.76
C GLN A 11 4.90 4.10 -13.61
N ILE A 12 4.24 4.44 -12.49
CA ILE A 12 2.82 4.12 -12.28
C ILE A 12 1.96 4.76 -13.37
N GLN A 13 2.23 6.02 -13.73
CA GLN A 13 1.48 6.71 -14.77
C GLN A 13 1.63 6.05 -16.15
N MET A 14 2.84 5.63 -16.51
CA MET A 14 3.10 4.94 -17.79
C MET A 14 2.42 3.57 -17.84
N GLU A 15 2.49 2.77 -16.76
CA GLU A 15 1.87 1.43 -16.75
C GLU A 15 0.33 1.52 -16.73
N ALA A 16 -0.23 2.55 -16.11
CA ALA A 16 -1.66 2.85 -16.19
C ALA A 16 -2.09 3.20 -17.62
N GLN A 17 -1.31 4.02 -18.34
CA GLN A 17 -1.59 4.36 -19.74
C GLN A 17 -1.49 3.16 -20.69
N LYS A 18 -0.63 2.19 -20.39
CA LYS A 18 -0.51 0.92 -21.14
C LYS A 18 -1.64 -0.07 -20.84
N GLY A 19 -2.51 0.22 -19.87
CA GLY A 19 -3.54 -0.71 -19.40
C GLY A 19 -3.01 -1.91 -18.61
N ALA A 20 -1.73 -1.91 -18.23
CA ALA A 20 -1.13 -2.97 -17.43
C ALA A 20 -1.63 -2.95 -15.97
N ILE A 21 -2.00 -1.78 -15.49
CA ILE A 21 -2.66 -1.54 -14.20
C ILE A 21 -3.86 -0.63 -14.41
N ARG A 22 -4.81 -0.61 -13.47
CA ARG A 22 -5.93 0.35 -13.54
C ARG A 22 -5.45 1.80 -13.53
N ILE A 23 -6.25 2.67 -14.16
CA ILE A 23 -6.04 4.11 -14.05
C ILE A 23 -6.15 4.53 -12.57
N ILE A 24 -5.05 5.06 -12.04
CA ILE A 24 -4.92 5.52 -10.67
C ILE A 24 -4.01 6.74 -10.63
N ASN A 25 -4.32 7.71 -9.76
CA ASN A 25 -3.42 8.81 -9.50
C ASN A 25 -2.19 8.28 -8.72
N PRO A 26 -0.96 8.41 -9.25
CA PRO A 26 0.23 7.85 -8.62
C PRO A 26 0.51 8.40 -7.23
N ILE A 27 0.20 9.68 -6.98
CA ILE A 27 0.42 10.31 -5.68
C ILE A 27 -0.48 9.70 -4.62
N HIS A 28 -1.75 9.46 -4.94
CA HIS A 28 -2.68 8.78 -4.03
C HIS A 28 -2.22 7.36 -3.71
N LEU A 29 -1.70 6.61 -4.70
CA LEU A 29 -1.16 5.27 -4.44
C LEU A 29 0.03 5.31 -3.48
N VAL A 30 1.00 6.21 -3.70
CA VAL A 30 2.17 6.35 -2.84
C VAL A 30 1.76 6.75 -1.42
N VAL A 31 0.87 7.72 -1.26
CA VAL A 31 0.36 8.14 0.06
C VAL A 31 -0.35 6.99 0.76
N ASN A 32 -1.17 6.21 0.06
CA ASN A 32 -1.84 5.05 0.66
C ASN A 32 -0.83 4.00 1.16
N ILE A 33 0.22 3.70 0.38
CA ILE A 33 1.28 2.78 0.79
C ILE A 33 1.98 3.30 2.05
N LEU A 34 2.35 4.58 2.07
CA LEU A 34 2.99 5.21 3.22
C LEU A 34 2.09 5.17 4.46
N SER A 35 0.80 5.50 4.33
CA SER A 35 -0.16 5.42 5.43
C SER A 35 -0.26 3.99 5.98
N MET A 36 -0.37 2.98 5.12
CA MET A 36 -0.43 1.57 5.55
C MET A 36 0.83 1.08 6.27
N CYS A 37 1.98 1.67 5.96
CA CYS A 37 3.26 1.38 6.60
C CYS A 37 3.41 2.16 7.92
N VAL A 38 3.13 3.46 7.95
CA VAL A 38 3.42 4.35 9.09
C VAL A 38 2.35 4.26 10.17
N PHE A 39 1.08 4.16 9.77
CA PHE A 39 -0.06 4.20 10.69
C PHE A 39 0.01 3.13 11.80
N PRO A 40 0.35 1.85 11.53
CA PRO A 40 0.47 0.84 12.59
C PRO A 40 1.52 1.21 13.65
N PHE A 41 2.54 1.99 13.33
CA PHE A 41 3.53 2.40 14.34
C PHE A 41 3.01 3.54 15.20
N VAL A 42 2.40 4.55 14.58
CA VAL A 42 1.85 5.71 15.29
C VAL A 42 0.63 5.31 16.14
N ALA A 43 -0.23 4.44 15.61
CA ALA A 43 -1.46 3.99 16.25
C ALA A 43 -1.26 2.75 17.14
N ARG A 44 -0.01 2.30 17.38
CA ARG A 44 0.30 1.09 18.16
C ARG A 44 -0.49 0.97 19.48
N PRO A 45 -0.48 1.95 20.42
CA PRO A 45 -1.17 1.77 21.69
C PRO A 45 -2.70 1.61 21.51
N MET A 46 -3.29 2.34 20.56
CA MET A 46 -4.70 2.20 20.21
C MET A 46 -4.99 0.81 19.63
N MET A 47 -4.15 0.32 18.72
CA MET A 47 -4.33 -0.98 18.08
C MET A 47 -4.15 -2.13 19.08
N GLN A 48 -3.17 -2.06 19.98
CA GLN A 48 -2.98 -3.07 21.02
C GLN A 48 -4.17 -3.12 21.98
N ALA A 49 -4.70 -1.95 22.38
CA ALA A 49 -5.90 -1.87 23.21
C ALA A 49 -7.16 -2.39 22.48
N MET A 50 -7.31 -2.08 21.19
CA MET A 50 -8.47 -2.53 20.41
C MET A 50 -8.45 -4.03 20.14
N LEU A 51 -7.28 -4.59 19.84
CA LEU A 51 -7.11 -6.00 19.51
C LEU A 51 -6.87 -6.88 20.74
N GLN A 52 -6.63 -6.28 21.90
CA GLN A 52 -6.32 -6.98 23.17
C GLN A 52 -5.10 -7.92 23.02
N VAL A 53 -4.04 -7.42 22.37
CA VAL A 53 -2.84 -8.20 22.04
C VAL A 53 -1.61 -7.75 22.83
N SER A 54 -0.72 -8.70 23.14
CA SER A 54 0.55 -8.40 23.79
C SER A 54 1.54 -7.67 22.85
N ASP A 55 2.68 -7.23 23.40
CA ASP A 55 3.78 -6.70 22.58
C ASP A 55 4.37 -7.74 21.63
N ALA A 56 4.43 -9.00 22.06
CA ALA A 56 4.93 -10.09 21.22
C ALA A 56 3.98 -10.37 20.05
N ASP A 57 2.68 -10.40 20.31
CA ASP A 57 1.64 -10.55 19.29
C ASP A 57 1.67 -9.37 18.31
N TYR A 58 1.86 -8.14 18.80
CA TYR A 58 1.97 -6.96 17.95
C TYR A 58 3.22 -7.00 17.06
N ALA A 59 4.34 -7.51 17.58
CA ALA A 59 5.56 -7.68 16.80
C ALA A 59 5.37 -8.69 15.66
N LEU A 60 4.64 -9.79 15.90
CA LEU A 60 4.25 -10.74 14.86
C LEU A 60 3.31 -10.09 13.83
N PHE A 61 2.30 -9.36 14.29
CA PHE A 61 1.41 -8.60 13.41
C PHE A 61 2.18 -7.66 12.47
N ILE A 62 3.15 -6.89 12.99
CA ILE A 62 3.98 -5.98 12.18
C ILE A 62 4.86 -6.74 11.19
N ARG A 63 5.36 -7.93 11.54
CA ARG A 63 6.13 -8.78 10.61
C ARG A 63 5.28 -9.18 9.39
N ASP A 64 4.04 -9.58 9.63
CA ASP A 64 3.12 -10.04 8.59
C ASP A 64 2.63 -8.89 7.69
N ARG A 65 2.67 -7.64 8.18
CA ARG A 65 2.26 -6.45 7.40
C ARG A 65 2.96 -6.33 6.06
N LYS A 66 4.22 -6.79 5.93
CA LYS A 66 4.95 -6.72 4.66
C LYS A 66 4.21 -7.45 3.53
N GLU A 67 3.77 -8.67 3.79
CA GLU A 67 3.07 -9.50 2.81
C GLU A 67 1.67 -8.95 2.55
N VAL A 68 0.94 -8.61 3.61
CA VAL A 68 -0.42 -8.05 3.51
C VAL A 68 -0.44 -6.75 2.70
N ILE A 69 0.52 -5.84 2.91
CA ILE A 69 0.60 -4.58 2.16
C ILE A 69 0.90 -4.84 0.68
N VAL A 70 1.83 -5.75 0.38
CA VAL A 70 2.18 -6.07 -1.01
C VAL A 70 0.97 -6.63 -1.75
N ASP A 71 0.24 -7.55 -1.14
CA ASP A 71 -0.94 -8.15 -1.77
C ASP A 71 -2.09 -7.15 -1.90
N PHE A 72 -2.30 -6.29 -0.90
CA PHE A 72 -3.27 -5.21 -0.99
C PHE A 72 -2.95 -4.25 -2.15
N VAL A 73 -1.69 -3.84 -2.30
CA VAL A 73 -1.25 -2.94 -3.37
C VAL A 73 -1.41 -3.60 -4.75
N LYS A 74 -1.03 -4.87 -4.89
CA LYS A 74 -1.23 -5.61 -6.16
C LYS A 74 -2.70 -5.67 -6.55
N ASN A 75 -3.56 -6.05 -5.60
CA ASN A 75 -5.00 -6.11 -5.83
C ASN A 75 -5.59 -4.73 -6.17
N ALA A 76 -5.11 -3.67 -5.51
CA ALA A 76 -5.49 -2.30 -5.82
C ALA A 76 -5.00 -1.80 -7.19
N LEU A 77 -4.05 -2.50 -7.82
CA LEU A 77 -3.54 -2.20 -9.15
C LEU A 77 -4.19 -3.02 -10.26
N HIS A 78 -4.97 -4.06 -9.93
CA HIS A 78 -5.62 -4.89 -10.94
C HIS A 78 -6.45 -4.03 -11.91
N PRO A 79 -6.24 -4.21 -13.23
CA PRO A 79 -7.02 -3.49 -14.22
C PRO A 79 -8.49 -3.83 -14.04
N ALA A 80 -9.36 -2.82 -14.05
CA ALA A 80 -10.80 -3.06 -14.07
C ALA A 80 -11.13 -3.88 -15.33
N PRO A 81 -12.07 -4.83 -15.29
CA PRO A 81 -12.54 -5.48 -16.50
C PRO A 81 -12.99 -4.39 -17.45
N SER A 82 -12.40 -4.38 -18.64
CA SER A 82 -12.75 -3.46 -19.72
C SER A 82 -14.26 -3.55 -19.95
N THR A 83 -15.01 -2.60 -19.40
CA THR A 83 -16.39 -2.35 -19.83
C THR A 83 -16.28 -1.91 -21.28
N LEU A 84 -16.50 -2.87 -22.17
CA LEU A 84 -16.95 -2.65 -23.54
C LEU A 84 -18.17 -1.73 -23.48
N HIS A 85 -17.96 -0.47 -23.85
CA HIS A 85 -18.99 0.42 -24.34
C HIS A 85 -18.46 1.08 -25.60
#